data_AF-A0A821C8K8-F1
#
_entry.id   AF-A0A821C8K8-F1
#
_cell.length_a   1.000
_cell.length_b   1.000
_cell.length_c   1.000
_cell.angle_alpha   90.00
_cell.angle_beta   90.00
_cell.angle_gamma   90.00
#
_symmetry.space_group_name_H-M   'P 1'
#
loop_
_entity.id
_entity.type
_entity.pdbx_description
1 polymer ?
#
loop_
_entity_poly.entity_id
_entity_poly.type
_entity_poly.pdbx_seq_one_letter_code
_entity_poly.pdbx_strand_id
1 'polypeptide(L)'
;MIFTLFAPTIDDVKLILDDKDVLMDKQSDGTFICSVDNLSDGDHQYKFQISKKGWVLTTSIDIIDPYATKYDPDEQVGYITIKNGKRYEEEFKWQYDQIKLPDNKELILYELYVADFSDSGKFLSIIEKLDYLSDLGINAIELMPIMGSKEKEHDWGYLPRHFFCLKSTYGSINDLKLLVDKCHQRKIRVFLDCVFNHSDKDASLALIDRNYWYYKGRHHPDDPFWWGPEFNYEFEDKNLNIKPAVKFITDVVKYWIREFHLDGIRFDA
;
A
#
# COMPACT_ATOMS: atom_id res chain seq x y z
N MET A 1 -11.41 19.01 5.71
CA MET A 1 -10.55 17.85 5.39
C MET A 1 -9.93 18.09 4.04
N ILE A 2 -8.62 17.86 3.87
CA ILE A 2 -7.96 18.05 2.57
C ILE A 2 -7.76 16.67 1.92
N PHE A 3 -8.12 16.57 0.65
CA PHE A 3 -7.82 15.42 -0.20
C PHE A 3 -6.89 15.85 -1.32
N THR A 4 -5.92 15.00 -1.65
CA THR A 4 -4.92 15.27 -2.68
C THR A 4 -4.72 14.06 -3.57
N LEU A 5 -4.54 14.29 -4.88
CA LEU A 5 -4.14 13.27 -5.84
C LEU A 5 -3.04 13.81 -6.74
N PHE A 6 -1.86 13.19 -6.72
CA PHE A 6 -0.79 13.54 -7.65
C PHE A 6 -1.03 12.88 -9.02
N ALA A 7 -1.47 13.67 -10.00
CA ALA A 7 -1.84 13.18 -11.33
C ALA A 7 -1.48 14.21 -12.42
N PRO A 8 -0.18 14.51 -12.61
CA PRO A 8 0.29 15.66 -13.41
C PRO A 8 -0.17 15.62 -14.88
N THR A 9 -0.41 14.43 -15.43
CA THR A 9 -0.80 14.23 -16.84
C THR A 9 -2.31 14.16 -17.07
N ILE A 10 -3.13 14.25 -16.01
CA ILE A 10 -4.59 14.20 -16.06
C ILE A 10 -5.17 15.60 -16.26
N ASP A 11 -6.26 15.71 -17.02
CA ASP A 11 -6.91 16.99 -17.31
C ASP A 11 -7.79 17.46 -16.14
N ASP A 12 -8.66 16.58 -15.66
CA ASP A 12 -9.65 16.90 -14.63
C ASP A 12 -9.77 15.75 -13.61
N VAL A 13 -9.91 16.08 -12.32
CA VAL A 13 -10.13 15.12 -11.24
C VAL A 13 -11.30 15.57 -10.38
N LYS A 14 -12.14 14.61 -10.00
CA LYS A 14 -13.14 14.76 -8.94
C LYS A 14 -12.83 13.80 -7.80
N LEU A 15 -13.07 14.24 -6.58
CA LEU A 15 -13.28 13.38 -5.43
C LEU A 15 -14.75 12.94 -5.45
N ILE A 16 -15.00 11.64 -5.31
CA ILE A 16 -16.33 11.09 -5.01
C ILE A 16 -16.29 10.69 -3.53
N LEU A 17 -17.05 11.38 -2.69
CA LEU A 17 -17.09 11.17 -1.24
C LEU A 17 -18.54 10.93 -0.79
N ASP A 18 -18.82 9.73 -0.29
CA ASP A 18 -20.19 9.24 0.02
C ASP A 18 -21.18 9.59 -1.11
N ASP A 19 -20.86 9.17 -2.32
CA ASP A 19 -21.64 9.41 -3.55
C ASP A 19 -21.79 10.89 -3.97
N LYS A 20 -21.00 11.79 -3.39
CA LYS A 20 -20.98 13.22 -3.77
C LYS A 20 -19.72 13.58 -4.54
N ASP A 21 -19.92 14.17 -5.71
CA ASP A 21 -18.85 14.74 -6.53
C ASP A 21 -18.35 16.06 -5.94
N VAL A 22 -17.02 16.16 -5.78
CA VAL A 22 -16.30 17.38 -5.41
C VAL A 22 -15.20 17.61 -6.44
N LEU A 23 -15.25 18.73 -7.16
CA LEU A 23 -14.21 19.10 -8.12
C LEU A 23 -12.89 19.41 -7.39
N MET A 24 -11.77 19.00 -7.99
CA MET A 24 -10.44 19.25 -7.45
C MET A 24 -9.67 20.25 -8.33
N ASP A 25 -8.97 21.17 -7.68
CA ASP A 25 -8.15 22.18 -8.35
C ASP A 25 -6.76 21.63 -8.64
N LYS A 26 -6.38 21.64 -9.93
CA LYS A 26 -5.02 21.26 -10.34
C LYS A 26 -4.02 22.35 -9.98
N GLN A 27 -3.03 21.99 -9.19
CA GLN A 27 -1.92 22.85 -8.79
C GLN A 27 -0.80 22.81 -9.85
N SER A 28 0.12 23.78 -9.77
CA SER A 28 1.24 23.90 -10.72
C SER A 28 2.23 22.73 -10.65
N ASP A 29 2.28 22.03 -9.53
CA ASP A 29 3.10 20.82 -9.35
C ASP A 29 2.41 19.55 -9.89
N GLY A 30 1.20 19.64 -10.44
CA GLY A 30 0.44 18.51 -10.95
C GLY A 30 -0.39 17.76 -9.90
N THR A 31 -0.40 18.23 -8.65
CA THR A 31 -1.29 17.73 -7.60
C THR A 31 -2.68 18.33 -7.79
N PHE A 32 -3.72 17.50 -7.73
CA PHE A 32 -5.10 17.94 -7.57
C PHE A 32 -5.43 18.01 -6.08
N ILE A 33 -6.09 19.08 -5.64
CA ILE A 33 -6.46 19.29 -4.24
C ILE A 33 -7.92 19.75 -4.12
N CYS A 34 -8.61 19.28 -3.08
CA CYS A 34 -9.86 19.88 -2.64
C CYS A 34 -9.98 19.86 -1.11
N SER A 35 -10.78 20.78 -0.58
CA SER A 35 -11.13 20.83 0.84
C SER A 35 -12.61 20.52 1.00
N VAL A 36 -12.93 19.56 1.87
CA VAL A 36 -14.30 19.23 2.26
C VAL A 36 -14.51 19.62 3.71
N ASP A 37 -15.40 20.58 3.95
CA ASP A 37 -15.71 21.08 5.28
C ASP A 37 -16.88 20.32 5.92
N ASN A 38 -16.92 20.33 7.25
CA ASN A 38 -18.04 19.81 8.05
C ASN A 38 -18.42 18.34 7.76
N LEU A 39 -17.42 17.48 7.50
CA LEU A 39 -17.66 16.04 7.51
C LEU A 39 -18.11 15.60 8.91
N SER A 40 -19.19 14.82 8.93
CA SER A 40 -19.71 14.22 10.15
C SER A 40 -18.70 13.26 10.76
N ASP A 41 -18.81 13.00 12.07
CA ASP A 41 -18.06 11.91 12.65
C ASP A 41 -18.58 10.56 12.13
N GLY A 42 -17.68 9.61 11.88
CA GLY A 42 -18.00 8.31 11.30
C GLY A 42 -17.04 7.90 10.19
N ASP A 43 -17.33 6.75 9.57
CA ASP A 43 -16.59 6.27 8.41
C ASP A 43 -17.17 6.86 7.12
N HIS A 44 -16.28 7.28 6.23
CA HIS A 44 -16.60 7.88 4.94
C HIS A 44 -15.87 7.13 3.84
N GLN A 45 -16.60 6.79 2.78
CA GLN A 45 -16.05 6.14 1.58
C GLN A 45 -15.65 7.20 0.57
N TYR A 46 -14.50 7.00 -0.06
CA TYR A 46 -14.06 7.90 -1.10
C TYR A 46 -13.28 7.20 -2.22
N LYS A 47 -13.30 7.82 -3.39
CA LYS A 47 -12.47 7.48 -4.54
C LYS A 47 -12.24 8.71 -5.40
N PHE A 48 -11.35 8.63 -6.36
CA PHE A 48 -11.16 9.68 -7.34
C PHE A 48 -11.71 9.26 -8.69
N GLN A 49 -12.35 10.17 -9.40
CA GLN A 49 -12.64 10.02 -10.82
C GLN A 49 -11.69 10.91 -11.59
N ILE A 50 -10.83 10.29 -12.40
CA ILE A 50 -9.89 10.98 -13.27
C ILE A 50 -10.47 11.05 -14.69
N SER A 51 -10.26 12.15 -15.39
CA SER A 51 -10.74 12.34 -16.75
C SER A 51 -9.61 12.80 -17.67
N LYS A 52 -9.51 12.16 -18.84
CA LYS A 52 -8.53 12.48 -19.89
C LYS A 52 -9.24 12.85 -21.18
N LYS A 53 -8.92 14.01 -21.73
CA LYS A 53 -9.48 14.54 -22.97
C LYS A 53 -8.76 13.86 -24.13
N GLY A 54 -9.45 12.92 -24.78
CA GLY A 54 -9.04 12.39 -26.07
C GLY A 54 -9.36 13.35 -27.20
N TRP A 55 -8.87 13.05 -28.40
CA TRP A 55 -9.14 13.85 -29.60
C TRP A 55 -10.63 13.87 -29.99
N VAL A 56 -11.37 12.79 -29.67
CA VAL A 56 -12.79 12.61 -30.04
C VAL A 56 -13.71 12.57 -28.80
N LEU A 57 -13.26 11.93 -27.72
CA LEU A 57 -14.04 11.70 -26.51
C LEU A 57 -13.18 11.89 -25.28
N THR A 58 -13.81 12.39 -24.21
CA THR A 58 -13.24 12.35 -22.87
C THR A 58 -13.52 10.96 -22.28
N THR A 59 -12.49 10.33 -21.72
CA THR A 59 -12.63 9.10 -20.96
C THR A 59 -12.50 9.41 -19.47
N SER A 60 -13.39 8.85 -18.66
CA SER A 60 -13.33 8.96 -17.20
C SER A 60 -13.25 7.58 -16.59
N ILE A 61 -12.44 7.44 -15.54
CA ILE A 61 -12.28 6.20 -14.79
C ILE A 61 -12.20 6.51 -13.30
N ASP A 62 -12.83 5.66 -12.50
CA ASP A 62 -12.77 5.69 -11.06
C ASP A 62 -11.54 4.91 -10.57
N ILE A 63 -10.81 5.48 -9.61
CA ILE A 63 -9.62 4.88 -9.03
C ILE A 63 -9.64 5.02 -7.49
N ILE A 64 -9.05 4.05 -6.81
CA ILE A 64 -8.70 4.21 -5.38
C ILE A 64 -7.52 5.17 -5.27
N ASP A 65 -7.46 5.95 -4.19
CA ASP A 65 -6.29 6.75 -3.85
C ASP A 65 -5.03 5.86 -3.81
N PRO A 66 -3.98 6.14 -4.62
CA PRO A 66 -2.72 5.43 -4.55
C PRO A 66 -2.07 5.42 -3.15
N TYR A 67 -2.44 6.36 -2.27
CA TYR A 67 -1.99 6.50 -0.89
C TYR A 67 -3.06 6.10 0.15
N ALA A 68 -4.15 5.44 -0.27
CA ALA A 68 -5.12 4.88 0.67
C ALA A 68 -4.43 3.86 1.61
N THR A 69 -4.66 3.98 2.91
CA THR A 69 -4.18 3.02 3.92
C THR A 69 -5.27 2.02 4.33
N LYS A 70 -6.53 2.30 3.95
CA LYS A 70 -7.69 1.44 4.18
C LYS A 70 -8.57 1.49 2.94
N TYR A 71 -9.10 0.34 2.55
CA TYR A 71 -9.96 0.21 1.38
C TYR A 71 -11.00 -0.90 1.53
N ASP A 72 -12.11 -0.80 0.80
CA ASP A 72 -13.04 -1.89 0.55
C ASP A 72 -12.56 -2.67 -0.69
N PRO A 73 -12.25 -3.97 -0.57
CA PRO A 73 -11.86 -4.76 -1.73
C PRO A 73 -13.03 -5.14 -2.65
N ASP A 74 -14.26 -5.17 -2.17
CA ASP A 74 -15.42 -5.48 -3.00
C ASP A 74 -15.89 -4.23 -3.76
N GLU A 75 -15.95 -3.07 -3.08
CA GLU A 75 -16.39 -1.80 -3.69
C GLU A 75 -15.26 -1.02 -4.38
N GLN A 76 -14.00 -1.40 -4.15
CA GLN A 76 -12.81 -0.68 -4.64
C GLN A 76 -12.86 0.82 -4.30
N VAL A 77 -13.11 1.13 -3.02
CA VAL A 77 -13.10 2.51 -2.47
C VAL A 77 -12.15 2.61 -1.30
N GLY A 78 -11.55 3.78 -1.10
CA GLY A 78 -10.80 4.11 0.11
C GLY A 78 -11.74 4.45 1.27
N TYR A 79 -11.24 4.29 2.50
CA TYR A 79 -11.94 4.72 3.71
C TYR A 79 -11.15 5.72 4.51
N ILE A 80 -11.86 6.70 5.09
CA ILE A 80 -11.37 7.51 6.19
C ILE A 80 -12.38 7.51 7.32
N THR A 81 -11.90 7.57 8.55
CA THR A 81 -12.74 7.80 9.73
C THR A 81 -12.58 9.25 10.17
N ILE A 82 -13.67 9.93 10.47
CA ILE A 82 -13.69 11.29 11.01
C ILE A 82 -14.12 11.24 12.47
N LYS A 83 -13.39 11.97 13.33
CA LYS A 83 -13.74 12.18 14.73
C LYS A 83 -13.40 13.61 15.13
N ASN A 84 -14.36 14.34 15.70
CA ASN A 84 -14.25 15.76 16.03
C ASN A 84 -13.72 16.61 14.85
N GLY A 85 -14.24 16.34 13.64
CA GLY A 85 -13.89 17.08 12.42
C GLY A 85 -12.46 16.86 11.89
N LYS A 86 -11.74 15.84 12.38
CA LYS A 86 -10.40 15.46 11.92
C LYS A 86 -10.36 13.99 11.51
N ARG A 87 -9.41 13.64 10.65
CA ARG A 87 -9.11 12.26 10.31
C ARG A 87 -8.67 11.57 11.58
N TYR A 88 -9.28 10.43 11.85
CA TYR A 88 -9.06 9.63 13.02
C TYR A 88 -8.53 8.28 12.61
N GLU A 89 -7.45 7.88 13.25
CA GLU A 89 -6.94 6.52 13.21
C GLU A 89 -6.73 6.10 14.67
N GLU A 90 -7.11 4.87 14.97
CA GLU A 90 -6.92 4.34 16.32
C GLU A 90 -5.43 4.24 16.62
N GLU A 91 -5.00 4.89 17.70
CA GLU A 91 -3.60 4.85 18.11
C GLU A 91 -3.28 3.47 18.69
N PHE A 92 -2.35 2.77 18.05
CA PHE A 92 -1.79 1.53 18.58
C PHE A 92 -0.68 1.85 19.59
N LYS A 93 -0.79 1.30 20.80
CA LYS A 93 0.19 1.52 21.88
C LYS A 93 1.25 0.42 21.89
N TRP A 94 2.35 0.64 21.18
CA TRP A 94 3.54 -0.22 21.23
C TRP A 94 4.04 -0.41 22.67
N GLN A 95 4.35 -1.65 23.04
CA GLN A 95 4.79 -2.02 24.38
C GLN A 95 6.28 -2.38 24.44
N TYR A 96 6.87 -2.76 23.30
CA TYR A 96 8.18 -3.40 23.25
C TYR A 96 9.22 -2.74 22.33
N ASP A 97 8.97 -1.53 21.82
CA ASP A 97 9.91 -0.78 20.96
C ASP A 97 11.30 -0.54 21.59
N GLN A 98 11.36 -0.48 22.92
CA GLN A 98 12.61 -0.28 23.66
C GLN A 98 13.50 -1.54 23.72
N ILE A 99 13.00 -2.71 23.32
CA ILE A 99 13.78 -3.94 23.36
C ILE A 99 14.88 -3.87 22.32
N LYS A 100 16.13 -4.09 22.76
CA LYS A 100 17.25 -4.22 21.83
C LYS A 100 17.11 -5.51 21.01
N LEU A 101 16.95 -5.34 19.71
CA LEU A 101 16.85 -6.43 18.73
C LEU A 101 18.25 -6.93 18.30
N PRO A 102 18.36 -8.17 17.78
CA PRO A 102 19.63 -8.76 17.33
C PRO A 102 20.28 -8.00 16.16
N ASP A 103 21.61 -8.05 16.09
CA ASP A 103 22.38 -7.41 15.02
C ASP A 103 22.21 -8.17 13.69
N ASN A 104 22.36 -7.49 12.55
CA ASN A 104 22.19 -8.09 11.21
C ASN A 104 23.01 -9.38 10.97
N LYS A 105 24.19 -9.48 11.58
CA LYS A 105 25.11 -10.63 11.45
C LYS A 105 24.66 -11.88 12.23
N GLU A 106 23.68 -11.72 13.12
CA GLU A 106 23.18 -12.77 14.02
C GLU A 106 21.86 -13.35 13.52
N LEU A 107 21.33 -12.84 12.40
CA LEU A 107 19.98 -13.18 11.95
C LEU A 107 19.89 -14.59 11.39
N ILE A 108 18.89 -15.31 11.88
CA ILE A 108 18.39 -16.57 11.34
C ILE A 108 16.95 -16.28 10.93
N LEU A 109 16.75 -16.12 9.63
CA LEU A 109 15.47 -15.75 9.03
C LEU A 109 14.57 -16.96 8.85
N TYR A 110 13.28 -16.75 9.06
CA TYR A 110 12.21 -17.68 8.73
C TYR A 110 11.22 -16.98 7.79
N GLU A 111 11.21 -17.39 6.52
CA GLU A 111 10.21 -16.93 5.55
C GLU A 111 8.85 -17.55 5.86
N LEU A 112 7.80 -16.71 5.90
CA LEU A 112 6.49 -17.09 6.38
C LEU A 112 5.41 -16.56 5.44
N TYR A 113 4.60 -17.49 4.91
CA TYR A 113 3.36 -17.17 4.22
C TYR A 113 2.19 -17.11 5.20
N VAL A 114 1.59 -15.93 5.38
CA VAL A 114 0.55 -15.71 6.41
C VAL A 114 -0.64 -16.67 6.26
N ALA A 115 -1.07 -16.90 5.02
CA ALA A 115 -2.25 -17.73 4.74
C ALA A 115 -2.05 -19.20 5.11
N ASP A 116 -0.84 -19.75 4.87
CA ASP A 116 -0.58 -21.18 5.00
C ASP A 116 0.12 -21.56 6.30
N PHE A 117 0.71 -20.61 7.02
CA PHE A 117 1.44 -20.89 8.26
C PHE A 117 0.55 -21.45 9.38
N SER A 118 -0.75 -21.15 9.34
CA SER A 118 -1.72 -21.60 10.35
C SER A 118 -3.09 -21.81 9.73
N ASP A 119 -3.92 -22.67 10.34
CA ASP A 119 -5.24 -23.04 9.81
C ASP A 119 -6.17 -21.85 9.56
N SER A 120 -6.02 -20.75 10.31
CA SER A 120 -6.86 -19.55 10.13
C SER A 120 -6.31 -18.56 9.09
N GLY A 121 -5.03 -18.66 8.72
CA GLY A 121 -4.38 -17.79 7.74
C GLY A 121 -4.31 -16.31 8.14
N LYS A 122 -4.12 -16.00 9.44
CA LYS A 122 -4.21 -14.63 9.98
C LYS A 122 -2.98 -14.24 10.80
N PHE A 123 -2.77 -12.94 11.00
CA PHE A 123 -1.69 -12.45 11.86
C PHE A 123 -1.81 -12.94 13.31
N LEU A 124 -3.02 -12.97 13.86
CA LEU A 124 -3.24 -13.36 15.26
C LEU A 124 -2.84 -14.82 15.54
N SER A 125 -3.01 -15.74 14.58
CA SER A 125 -2.57 -17.13 14.76
C SER A 125 -1.06 -17.31 14.63
N ILE A 126 -0.36 -16.40 13.93
CA ILE A 126 1.11 -16.36 13.96
C ILE A 126 1.58 -16.04 15.38
N ILE A 127 0.91 -15.09 16.07
CA ILE A 127 1.23 -14.72 17.46
C ILE A 127 1.19 -15.94 18.38
N GLU A 128 0.18 -16.79 18.23
CA GLU A 128 0.02 -18.03 19.00
C GLU A 128 1.17 -19.04 18.82
N LYS A 129 1.95 -18.91 17.73
CA LYS A 129 3.08 -19.79 17.40
C LYS A 129 4.45 -19.13 17.61
N LEU A 130 4.51 -17.90 18.12
CA LEU A 130 5.79 -17.23 18.32
C LEU A 130 6.69 -17.95 19.34
N ASP A 131 6.11 -18.65 20.31
CA ASP A 131 6.90 -19.45 21.25
C ASP A 131 7.57 -20.64 20.53
N TYR A 132 6.84 -21.30 19.62
CA TYR A 132 7.41 -22.34 18.75
C TYR A 132 8.54 -21.79 17.87
N LEU A 133 8.33 -20.62 17.24
CA LEU A 133 9.37 -20.00 16.40
C LEU A 133 10.61 -19.62 17.23
N SER A 134 10.41 -19.07 18.44
CA SER A 134 11.50 -18.79 19.36
C SER A 134 12.26 -20.05 19.77
N ASP A 135 11.55 -21.15 20.07
CA ASP A 135 12.15 -22.44 20.43
C ASP A 135 12.90 -23.09 19.27
N LEU A 136 12.42 -22.89 18.03
CA LEU A 136 13.12 -23.29 16.80
C LEU A 136 14.48 -22.57 16.66
N GLY A 137 14.65 -21.42 17.31
CA GLY A 137 15.91 -20.66 17.36
C GLY A 137 16.03 -19.55 16.32
N ILE A 138 14.92 -19.22 15.63
CA ILE A 138 14.90 -18.08 14.69
C ILE A 138 14.82 -16.78 15.48
N ASN A 139 15.37 -15.71 14.91
CA ASN A 139 15.31 -14.37 15.50
C ASN A 139 14.91 -13.29 14.47
N ALA A 140 14.45 -13.72 13.30
CA ALA A 140 13.86 -12.88 12.28
C ALA A 140 12.77 -13.65 11.53
N ILE A 141 11.63 -13.02 11.31
CA ILE A 141 10.59 -13.49 10.41
C ILE A 141 10.61 -12.61 9.17
N GLU A 142 10.58 -13.21 7.99
CA GLU A 142 10.30 -12.53 6.72
C GLU A 142 8.88 -12.88 6.30
N LEU A 143 7.97 -11.90 6.37
CA LEU A 143 6.62 -12.07 5.86
C LEU A 143 6.66 -11.97 4.34
N MET A 144 6.12 -12.98 3.66
CA MET A 144 5.77 -12.87 2.24
C MET A 144 4.82 -11.68 2.00
N PRO A 145 4.66 -11.19 0.75
CA PRO A 145 3.97 -9.92 0.52
C PRO A 145 2.56 -9.85 1.11
N ILE A 146 2.32 -8.81 1.92
CA ILE A 146 1.05 -8.55 2.61
C ILE A 146 0.31 -7.31 2.09
N MET A 147 0.83 -6.67 1.04
CA MET A 147 0.19 -5.49 0.45
C MET A 147 -1.12 -5.87 -0.25
N GLY A 148 -2.02 -4.89 -0.38
CA GLY A 148 -3.31 -5.08 -1.03
C GLY A 148 -3.14 -5.59 -2.46
N SER A 149 -3.75 -6.74 -2.71
CA SER A 149 -3.76 -7.49 -3.97
C SER A 149 -5.18 -7.99 -4.20
N LYS A 150 -5.39 -8.89 -5.17
CA LYS A 150 -6.73 -9.45 -5.38
C LYS A 150 -7.08 -10.41 -4.25
N GLU A 151 -8.07 -10.05 -3.44
CA GLU A 151 -8.43 -10.79 -2.21
C GLU A 151 -8.96 -12.22 -2.47
N LYS A 152 -9.53 -12.49 -3.66
CA LYS A 152 -10.21 -13.76 -3.98
C LYS A 152 -9.35 -14.74 -4.79
N GLU A 153 -8.11 -14.38 -5.11
CA GLU A 153 -7.17 -15.26 -5.79
C GLU A 153 -6.20 -15.84 -4.76
N HIS A 154 -5.95 -17.15 -4.82
CA HIS A 154 -4.83 -17.75 -4.08
C HIS A 154 -3.54 -17.33 -4.78
N ASP A 155 -3.13 -16.10 -4.49
CA ASP A 155 -1.85 -15.53 -4.88
C ASP A 155 -0.93 -15.47 -3.65
N TRP A 156 0.37 -15.58 -3.90
CA TRP A 156 1.41 -15.41 -2.88
C TRP A 156 1.67 -13.93 -2.56
N GLY A 157 0.80 -13.01 -2.99
CA GLY A 157 0.92 -11.57 -2.77
C GLY A 157 1.83 -10.81 -3.75
N TYR A 158 2.46 -11.50 -4.69
CA TYR A 158 3.47 -10.90 -5.60
C TYR A 158 2.89 -10.03 -6.72
N LEU A 159 1.58 -9.82 -6.78
CA LEU A 159 0.94 -8.91 -7.73
C LEU A 159 0.26 -7.73 -6.99
N PRO A 160 1.05 -6.76 -6.47
CA PRO A 160 0.51 -5.68 -5.65
C PRO A 160 -0.36 -4.73 -6.47
N ARG A 161 -1.48 -4.33 -5.88
CA ARG A 161 -2.42 -3.35 -6.46
C ARG A 161 -2.53 -2.09 -5.61
N HIS A 162 -2.61 -2.25 -4.29
CA HIS A 162 -2.82 -1.18 -3.31
C HIS A 162 -1.65 -1.16 -2.31
N PHE A 163 -0.59 -0.45 -2.67
CA PHE A 163 0.73 -0.51 -2.02
C PHE A 163 0.77 -0.05 -0.55
N PHE A 164 -0.17 0.80 -0.13
CA PHE A 164 -0.30 1.29 1.25
C PHE A 164 -1.38 0.55 2.04
N CYS A 165 -2.16 -0.31 1.38
CA CYS A 165 -3.18 -1.11 2.03
C CYS A 165 -2.61 -2.47 2.44
N LEU A 166 -3.11 -2.98 3.56
CA LEU A 166 -2.93 -4.37 3.97
C LEU A 166 -3.92 -5.27 3.23
N LYS A 167 -3.52 -6.48 2.84
CA LYS A 167 -4.42 -7.51 2.34
C LYS A 167 -5.41 -7.90 3.44
N SER A 168 -6.68 -7.60 3.23
CA SER A 168 -7.71 -7.63 4.28
C SER A 168 -7.98 -9.03 4.82
N THR A 169 -7.71 -10.09 4.04
CA THR A 169 -7.87 -11.49 4.46
C THR A 169 -6.99 -11.88 5.65
N TYR A 170 -5.85 -11.20 5.85
CA TYR A 170 -4.87 -11.55 6.91
C TYR A 170 -5.21 -10.96 8.28
N GLY A 171 -6.11 -9.97 8.34
CA GLY A 171 -6.52 -9.28 9.56
C GLY A 171 -6.46 -7.76 9.42
N SER A 172 -6.60 -7.07 10.55
CA SER A 172 -6.54 -5.62 10.61
C SER A 172 -5.10 -5.09 10.69
N ILE A 173 -4.93 -3.79 10.42
CA ILE A 173 -3.68 -3.05 10.64
C ILE A 173 -3.19 -3.24 12.09
N ASN A 174 -4.10 -3.20 13.06
CA ASN A 174 -3.76 -3.38 14.48
C ASN A 174 -3.33 -4.82 14.79
N ASP A 175 -3.84 -5.83 14.08
CA ASP A 175 -3.39 -7.21 14.23
C ASP A 175 -1.94 -7.39 13.73
N LEU A 176 -1.58 -6.72 12.63
CA LEU A 176 -0.20 -6.71 12.14
C LEU A 176 0.73 -5.97 13.12
N LYS A 177 0.32 -4.79 13.62
CA LYS A 177 1.10 -4.07 14.64
C LYS A 177 1.28 -4.91 15.91
N LEU A 178 0.22 -5.60 16.34
CA LEU A 178 0.30 -6.52 17.47
C LEU A 178 1.26 -7.69 17.21
N LEU A 179 1.25 -8.26 16.01
CA LEU A 179 2.21 -9.29 15.63
C LEU A 179 3.65 -8.77 15.75
N VAL A 180 3.94 -7.59 15.18
CA VAL A 180 5.28 -6.98 15.26
C VAL A 180 5.69 -6.73 16.72
N ASP A 181 4.82 -6.13 17.52
CA ASP A 181 5.07 -5.85 18.94
C ASP A 181 5.37 -7.16 19.72
N LYS A 182 4.65 -8.25 19.42
CA LYS A 182 4.87 -9.57 20.04
C LYS A 182 6.11 -10.30 19.54
N CYS A 183 6.53 -10.06 18.30
CA CYS A 183 7.83 -10.50 17.79
C CYS A 183 8.96 -9.77 18.52
N HIS A 184 8.87 -8.43 18.62
CA HIS A 184 9.86 -7.61 19.33
C HIS A 184 9.98 -7.98 20.81
N GLN A 185 8.86 -8.31 21.48
CA GLN A 185 8.85 -8.88 22.83
C GLN A 185 9.81 -10.07 22.99
N ARG A 186 9.92 -10.89 21.93
CA ARG A 186 10.75 -12.11 21.87
C ARG A 186 12.09 -11.89 21.18
N LYS A 187 12.47 -10.63 20.91
CA LYS A 187 13.67 -10.26 20.14
C LYS A 187 13.69 -10.85 18.73
N ILE A 188 12.51 -11.06 18.15
CA ILE A 188 12.34 -11.49 16.75
C ILE A 188 12.13 -10.24 15.91
N ARG A 189 12.98 -10.03 14.92
CA ARG A 189 12.82 -8.95 13.93
C ARG A 189 11.78 -9.32 12.89
N VAL A 190 11.09 -8.34 12.32
CA VAL A 190 10.06 -8.55 11.29
C VAL A 190 10.44 -7.83 10.01
N PHE A 191 10.68 -8.60 8.96
CA PHE A 191 10.94 -8.13 7.60
C PHE A 191 9.68 -8.32 6.75
N LEU A 192 9.52 -7.46 5.75
CA LEU A 192 8.46 -7.60 4.75
C LEU A 192 9.07 -7.76 3.37
N ASP A 193 8.64 -8.81 2.68
CA ASP A 193 8.88 -8.98 1.25
C ASP A 193 7.99 -8.03 0.45
N CYS A 194 8.63 -7.23 -0.40
CA CYS A 194 8.00 -6.17 -1.17
C CYS A 194 8.32 -6.31 -2.65
N VAL A 195 7.25 -6.37 -3.46
CA VAL A 195 7.35 -6.33 -4.91
C VAL A 195 7.29 -4.88 -5.38
N PHE A 196 8.42 -4.37 -5.85
CA PHE A 196 8.53 -3.03 -6.43
C PHE A 196 9.02 -3.05 -7.88
N ASN A 197 9.16 -4.22 -8.49
CA ASN A 197 9.54 -4.33 -9.89
C ASN A 197 8.32 -4.15 -10.83
N HIS A 198 7.12 -4.58 -10.43
CA HIS A 198 5.87 -4.43 -11.18
C HIS A 198 4.64 -4.17 -10.29
N SER A 199 3.46 -3.99 -10.90
CA SER A 199 2.16 -3.94 -10.22
C SER A 199 1.08 -4.68 -10.99
N ASP A 200 -0.10 -4.85 -10.40
CA ASP A 200 -1.32 -5.17 -11.14
C ASP A 200 -1.58 -4.11 -12.23
N LYS A 201 -2.07 -4.52 -13.40
CA LYS A 201 -2.46 -3.62 -14.49
C LYS A 201 -3.59 -2.66 -14.11
N ASP A 202 -4.40 -3.05 -13.13
CA ASP A 202 -5.53 -2.28 -12.62
C ASP A 202 -5.13 -1.46 -11.35
N ALA A 203 -3.85 -1.40 -11.00
CA ALA A 203 -3.36 -0.52 -9.93
C ALA A 203 -3.57 0.95 -10.30
N SER A 204 -3.89 1.80 -9.32
CA SER A 204 -4.28 3.20 -9.56
C SER A 204 -3.25 4.00 -10.36
N LEU A 205 -1.94 3.79 -10.14
CA LEU A 205 -0.89 4.47 -10.90
C LEU A 205 -0.92 4.11 -12.39
N ALA A 206 -1.19 2.84 -12.72
CA ALA A 206 -1.30 2.39 -14.11
C ALA A 206 -2.52 2.99 -14.81
N LEU A 207 -3.62 3.16 -14.06
CA LEU A 207 -4.86 3.80 -14.53
C LEU A 207 -4.74 5.32 -14.67
N ILE A 208 -3.98 5.99 -13.79
CA ILE A 208 -3.69 7.44 -13.88
C ILE A 208 -2.92 7.72 -15.17
N ASP A 209 -1.70 7.17 -15.28
CA ASP A 209 -0.92 7.28 -16.50
C ASP A 209 0.19 6.24 -16.48
N ARG A 210 -0.08 5.09 -17.11
CA ARG A 210 0.88 4.00 -17.21
C ARG A 210 2.28 4.47 -17.65
N ASN A 211 2.40 5.39 -18.60
CA ASN A 211 3.72 5.75 -19.14
C ASN A 211 4.46 6.78 -18.27
N TYR A 212 3.76 7.42 -17.32
CA TYR A 212 4.36 8.34 -16.36
C TYR A 212 5.03 7.60 -15.20
N TRP A 213 4.49 6.43 -14.82
CA TRP A 213 4.97 5.63 -13.69
C TRP A 213 5.73 4.36 -14.12
N TYR A 214 5.42 3.80 -15.29
CA TYR A 214 5.92 2.51 -15.77
C TYR A 214 6.58 2.64 -17.14
N TYR A 215 7.37 1.63 -17.52
CA TYR A 215 8.01 1.60 -18.83
C TYR A 215 7.00 1.49 -19.97
N LYS A 216 7.24 2.25 -21.04
CA LYS A 216 6.52 2.09 -22.31
C LYS A 216 7.09 0.87 -23.06
N GLY A 217 6.40 -0.27 -22.97
CA GLY A 217 6.71 -1.47 -23.77
C GLY A 217 7.80 -2.40 -23.24
N ARG A 218 8.11 -2.36 -21.94
CA ARG A 218 8.93 -3.40 -21.28
C ARG A 218 8.01 -4.59 -20.97
N HIS A 219 8.24 -5.69 -21.67
CA HIS A 219 7.40 -6.88 -21.80
C HIS A 219 5.93 -6.58 -22.17
N HIS A 220 5.33 -7.43 -23.02
CA HIS A 220 3.94 -7.27 -23.45
C HIS A 220 3.04 -8.27 -22.70
N PRO A 221 1.73 -8.05 -22.59
CA PRO A 221 0.82 -9.02 -21.96
C PRO A 221 0.89 -10.44 -22.52
N ASP A 222 1.34 -10.57 -23.78
CA ASP A 222 1.54 -11.86 -24.46
C ASP A 222 2.92 -12.48 -24.18
N ASP A 223 3.79 -11.80 -23.42
CA ASP A 223 5.10 -12.27 -23.02
C ASP A 223 5.00 -13.23 -21.82
N PRO A 224 5.62 -14.42 -21.86
CA PRO A 224 5.61 -15.36 -20.74
C PRO A 224 6.24 -14.80 -19.45
N PHE A 225 7.01 -13.72 -19.52
CA PHE A 225 7.61 -13.03 -18.36
C PHE A 225 6.86 -11.76 -17.97
N TRP A 226 5.65 -11.55 -18.48
CA TRP A 226 4.85 -10.40 -18.12
C TRP A 226 4.07 -10.64 -16.82
N TRP A 227 4.55 -9.99 -15.76
CA TRP A 227 3.91 -9.99 -14.45
C TRP A 227 3.03 -8.77 -14.21
N GLY A 228 3.02 -7.80 -15.13
CA GLY A 228 2.27 -6.55 -15.03
C GLY A 228 3.06 -5.35 -15.55
N PRO A 229 2.55 -4.12 -15.43
CA PRO A 229 3.34 -2.92 -15.72
C PRO A 229 4.58 -2.82 -14.82
N GLU A 230 5.75 -2.63 -15.41
CA GLU A 230 7.03 -2.52 -14.69
C GLU A 230 7.42 -1.07 -14.40
N PHE A 231 7.75 -0.75 -13.16
CA PHE A 231 8.04 0.62 -12.73
C PHE A 231 9.24 1.20 -13.48
N ASN A 232 9.14 2.46 -13.91
CA ASN A 232 10.22 3.17 -14.58
C ASN A 232 10.96 4.09 -13.60
N TYR A 233 11.97 3.53 -12.94
CA TYR A 233 12.84 4.29 -12.00
C TYR A 233 13.81 5.25 -12.69
N GLU A 234 13.98 5.14 -14.00
CA GLU A 234 14.85 6.01 -14.80
C GLU A 234 14.12 7.27 -15.27
N PHE A 235 12.78 7.23 -15.35
CA PHE A 235 11.99 8.38 -15.75
C PHE A 235 12.08 9.52 -14.74
N GLU A 236 12.29 10.71 -15.28
CA GLU A 236 12.35 11.97 -14.55
C GLU A 236 11.43 12.96 -15.24
N ASP A 237 10.43 13.47 -14.51
CA ASP A 237 9.69 14.65 -14.92
C ASP A 237 10.56 15.88 -14.64
N LYS A 238 11.19 16.41 -15.69
CA LYS A 238 12.08 17.56 -15.62
C LYS A 238 11.37 18.87 -15.29
N ASN A 239 10.07 18.99 -15.59
CA ASN A 239 9.31 20.20 -15.27
C ASN A 239 9.05 20.28 -13.76
N LEU A 240 8.80 19.12 -13.15
CA LEU A 240 8.54 19.00 -11.72
C LEU A 240 9.80 18.70 -10.90
N ASN A 241 10.90 18.36 -11.57
CA ASN A 241 12.15 17.89 -10.96
C ASN A 241 11.92 16.70 -10.01
N ILE A 242 11.17 15.70 -10.49
CA ILE A 242 10.85 14.48 -9.71
C ILE A 242 11.14 13.21 -10.52
N LYS A 243 11.50 12.14 -9.81
CA LYS A 243 11.41 10.77 -10.32
C LYS A 243 10.17 10.10 -9.69
N PRO A 244 9.04 10.02 -10.41
CA PRO A 244 7.76 9.69 -9.80
C PRO A 244 7.75 8.29 -9.18
N ALA A 245 8.19 7.26 -9.91
CA ALA A 245 8.29 5.90 -9.40
C ALA A 245 9.20 5.80 -8.16
N VAL A 246 10.37 6.46 -8.18
CA VAL A 246 11.30 6.50 -7.03
C VAL A 246 10.62 7.14 -5.82
N LYS A 247 9.94 8.28 -6.01
CA LYS A 247 9.25 8.97 -4.92
C LYS A 247 8.15 8.09 -4.32
N PHE A 248 7.26 7.54 -5.15
CA PHE A 248 6.14 6.73 -4.69
C PHE A 248 6.62 5.51 -3.89
N ILE A 249 7.55 4.73 -4.43
CA ILE A 249 8.06 3.52 -3.78
C ILE A 249 8.86 3.86 -2.52
N THR A 250 9.59 4.98 -2.51
CA THR A 250 10.23 5.49 -1.29
C THR A 250 9.19 5.81 -0.21
N ASP A 251 8.06 6.41 -0.58
CA ASP A 251 6.99 6.72 0.36
C ASP A 251 6.31 5.43 0.88
N VAL A 252 6.11 4.41 0.02
CA VAL A 252 5.62 3.08 0.41
C VAL A 252 6.56 2.42 1.44
N VAL A 253 7.86 2.37 1.15
CA VAL A 253 8.87 1.79 2.07
C VAL A 253 8.88 2.54 3.41
N LYS A 254 8.85 3.88 3.38
CA LYS A 254 8.78 4.68 4.61
C LYS A 254 7.52 4.40 5.41
N TYR A 255 6.37 4.25 4.74
CA TYR A 255 5.11 3.95 5.39
C TYR A 255 5.20 2.62 6.12
N TRP A 256 5.56 1.53 5.43
CA TRP A 256 5.62 0.20 6.04
C TRP A 256 6.62 0.14 7.21
N ILE A 257 7.81 0.72 7.07
CA ILE A 257 8.81 0.76 8.15
C ILE A 257 8.32 1.60 9.34
N ARG A 258 7.77 2.80 9.10
CA ARG A 258 7.46 3.75 10.18
C ARG A 258 6.13 3.47 10.86
N GLU A 259 5.12 3.02 10.12
CA GLU A 259 3.78 2.79 10.64
C GLU A 259 3.70 1.47 11.42
N PHE A 260 4.43 0.45 10.95
CA PHE A 260 4.38 -0.91 11.51
C PHE A 260 5.66 -1.32 12.23
N HIS A 261 6.64 -0.41 12.35
CA HIS A 261 7.92 -0.65 13.03
C HIS A 261 8.67 -1.87 12.46
N LEU A 262 8.57 -2.08 11.14
CA LEU A 262 9.27 -3.17 10.48
C LEU A 262 10.78 -2.97 10.50
N ASP A 263 11.49 -4.07 10.64
CA ASP A 263 12.93 -4.13 10.83
C ASP A 263 13.74 -4.08 9.52
N GLY A 264 13.06 -4.24 8.39
CA GLY A 264 13.66 -4.18 7.07
C GLY A 264 12.69 -4.63 5.98
N ILE A 265 13.15 -4.46 4.75
CA ILE A 265 12.42 -4.86 3.54
C ILE A 265 13.30 -5.82 2.76
N ARG A 266 12.73 -6.93 2.32
CA ARG A 266 13.30 -7.79 1.28
C ARG A 266 12.71 -7.34 -0.05
N PHE A 267 13.57 -6.99 -1.00
CA PHE A 267 13.16 -6.53 -2.31
C PHE A 267 13.06 -7.72 -3.25
N ASP A 268 11.87 -7.96 -3.79
CA ASP A 268 11.69 -8.96 -4.82
C ASP A 268 12.26 -8.48 -6.17
N ALA A 269 13.03 -9.38 -6.81
CA ALA A 269 13.67 -9.28 -8.13
C ALA A 269 14.53 -8.03 -8.38
#